data_AF-A0A7L3DT35-F1
#
_entry.id   AF-A0A7L3DT35-F1
#
_cell.length_a   1.000
_cell.length_b   1.000
_cell.length_c   1.000
_cell.angle_alpha   90.00
_cell.angle_beta   90.00
_cell.angle_gamma   90.00
#
_symmetry.space_group_name_H-M   'P 1'
#
loop_
_entity.id
_entity.type
_entity.pdbx_description
1 polymer ?
#
loop_
_entity_poly.entity_id
_entity_poly.type
_entity_poly.pdbx_seq_one_letter_code
_entity_poly.pdbx_strand_id
1 'polypeptide(L)'
;QGVRIPALGSFDAVPTRIRVGQESVTLWKPAFYLARNLAVNHNLLDHLPGNKELEPLKCSKVALEALVSRQKADGCIQGTVSLLSRCLGKGENVA
;
A
#
# COMPACT_ATOMS: atom_id res chain seq x y z
N GLN A 1 -6.15 -7.05 9.32
CA GLN A 1 -6.95 -6.00 8.66
C GLN A 1 -5.99 -5.15 7.83
N GLY A 2 -6.30 -4.90 6.55
CA GLY A 2 -5.45 -4.07 5.68
C GLY A 2 -5.56 -2.58 6.01
N VAL A 3 -4.66 -1.79 5.43
CA VAL A 3 -4.58 -0.33 5.63
C VAL A 3 -4.50 0.39 4.29
N ARG A 4 -5.26 1.47 4.15
CA ARG A 4 -5.23 2.37 2.99
C ARG A 4 -4.33 3.56 3.29
N ILE A 5 -3.33 3.80 2.45
CA ILE A 5 -2.50 5.00 2.46
C ILE A 5 -3.11 6.00 1.47
N PRO A 6 -3.63 7.15 1.93
CA PRO A 6 -4.29 8.13 1.06
C PRO A 6 -3.45 8.49 -0.17
N ALA A 7 -4.09 8.50 -1.33
CA ALA A 7 -3.49 8.79 -2.65
C ALA A 7 -2.34 7.88 -3.11
N LEU A 8 -1.84 6.96 -2.28
CA LEU A 8 -0.75 6.05 -2.62
C LEU A 8 -1.24 4.66 -3.00
N GLY A 9 -2.00 4.03 -2.11
CA GLY A 9 -2.39 2.64 -2.27
C GLY A 9 -2.84 2.00 -0.98
N SER A 10 -2.77 0.68 -0.93
CA SER A 10 -3.28 -0.11 0.17
C SER A 10 -2.41 -1.33 0.41
N PHE A 11 -2.14 -1.64 1.67
CA PHE A 11 -1.61 -2.93 2.08
C PHE A 11 -2.75 -3.82 2.54
N ASP A 12 -2.77 -5.06 2.08
CA ASP A 12 -3.75 -6.05 2.49
C ASP A 12 -3.12 -7.43 2.63
N ALA A 13 -3.80 -8.33 3.33
CA ALA A 13 -3.41 -9.73 3.43
C ALA A 13 -4.25 -10.56 2.45
N VAL A 14 -3.60 -11.22 1.50
CA VAL A 14 -4.26 -12.01 0.46
C VAL A 14 -4.07 -13.50 0.76
N PRO A 15 -5.14 -14.29 0.83
CA PRO A 15 -5.03 -15.72 1.05
C PRO A 15 -4.48 -16.38 -0.22
N THR A 16 -3.39 -17.13 -0.07
CA THR A 16 -2.76 -17.94 -1.11
C THR A 16 -2.78 -19.39 -0.66
N ARG A 17 -3.41 -20.28 -1.42
CA ARG A 17 -3.30 -21.72 -1.14
C ARG A 17 -1.95 -22.23 -1.62
N ILE A 18 -1.22 -22.88 -0.73
CA ILE A 18 0.04 -23.56 -1.03
C ILE A 18 -0.08 -25.04 -0.69
N ARG A 19 0.70 -25.87 -1.40
CA ARG A 19 0.81 -27.29 -1.08
C ARG A 19 2.04 -27.54 -0.22
N VAL A 20 1.87 -28.29 0.87
CA VAL A 20 2.94 -28.73 1.76
C VAL A 20 2.80 -30.25 1.88
N GLY A 21 3.62 -30.99 1.13
CA GLY A 21 3.44 -32.44 0.97
C GLY A 21 2.11 -32.76 0.29
N GLN A 22 1.28 -33.59 0.93
CA GLN A 22 -0.07 -33.96 0.46
C GLN A 22 -1.16 -33.00 0.97
N GLU A 23 -0.81 -32.03 1.82
CA GLU A 23 -1.76 -31.12 2.44
C GLU A 23 -1.82 -29.76 1.71
N SER A 24 -2.98 -29.12 1.76
CA SER A 24 -3.18 -27.75 1.27
C SER A 24 -3.35 -26.80 2.45
N VAL A 25 -2.50 -25.78 2.53
CA VAL A 25 -2.53 -24.77 3.59
C VAL A 25 -2.82 -23.40 2.99
N THR A 26 -3.60 -22.58 3.69
CA THR A 26 -3.83 -21.18 3.32
C THR A 26 -2.80 -20.30 4.00
N LEU A 27 -1.91 -19.69 3.21
CA LEU A 27 -0.96 -18.68 3.67
C LEU A 27 -1.51 -17.28 3.39
N TRP A 28 -1.49 -16.40 4.38
CA TRP A 28 -1.85 -14.99 4.20
C TRP A 28 -0.61 -14.19 3.85
N LYS A 29 -0.49 -13.76 2.59
CA LYS A 29 0.64 -12.97 2.10
C LYS A 29 0.31 -11.48 2.11
N PRO A 30 1.25 -10.61 2.54
CA PRO A 30 1.08 -9.18 2.36
C PRO A 30 1.14 -8.84 0.87
N ALA A 31 0.20 -8.03 0.42
CA ALA A 31 0.17 -7.46 -0.92
C ALA A 31 0.01 -5.95 -0.82
N PHE A 32 0.72 -5.24 -1.70
CA PHE A 32 0.54 -3.82 -1.91
C PHE A 32 -0.24 -3.63 -3.21
N TYR A 33 -1.22 -2.74 -3.17
CA TYR A 33 -2.04 -2.35 -4.30
C TYR A 33 -1.96 -0.85 -4.49
N LEU A 34 -1.68 -0.40 -5.70
CA LEU A 34 -1.69 1.01 -6.05
C LEU A 34 -3.09 1.61 -5.93
N ALA A 35 -3.16 2.87 -5.50
CA ALA A 35 -4.39 3.63 -5.55
C ALA A 35 -4.83 3.77 -7.02
N ARG A 36 -6.14 3.69 -7.28
CA ARG A 36 -6.70 3.67 -8.64
C ARG A 36 -6.23 4.85 -9.48
N ASN A 37 -6.14 6.05 -8.90
CA ASN A 37 -5.67 7.24 -9.58
C ASN A 37 -4.21 7.11 -10.05
N LEU A 38 -3.31 6.54 -9.24
CA LEU A 38 -1.94 6.26 -9.64
C LEU A 38 -1.87 5.17 -10.71
N ALA A 39 -2.59 4.07 -10.50
CA ALA A 39 -2.59 2.95 -11.43
C ALA A 39 -3.11 3.34 -12.82
N VAL A 40 -4.24 4.05 -12.89
CA VAL A 40 -4.84 4.50 -14.16
C VAL A 40 -3.95 5.54 -14.85
N ASN A 41 -3.41 6.51 -14.12
CA ASN A 41 -2.54 7.53 -14.71
C ASN A 41 -1.26 6.96 -15.33
N HIS A 42 -0.81 5.79 -14.86
CA HIS A 42 0.41 5.13 -15.31
C HIS A 42 0.17 3.82 -16.07
N ASN A 43 -1.08 3.51 -16.44
CA ASN A 43 -1.48 2.28 -17.14
C ASN A 43 -1.02 0.98 -16.44
N LEU A 44 -1.06 0.95 -15.11
CA LEU A 44 -0.66 -0.19 -14.29
C LEU A 44 -1.88 -1.02 -13.87
N LEU A 45 -1.72 -2.35 -13.85
CA LEU A 45 -2.79 -3.29 -13.51
C LEU A 45 -2.88 -3.59 -12.00
N ASP A 46 -1.91 -3.14 -11.20
CA ASP A 46 -1.75 -3.50 -9.78
C ASP A 46 -2.61 -2.66 -8.82
N HIS A 47 -3.92 -2.57 -9.07
CA HIS A 47 -4.87 -1.91 -8.16
C HIS A 47 -5.76 -2.92 -7.44
N LEU A 48 -6.24 -2.55 -6.24
CA LEU A 48 -6.97 -3.46 -5.37
C LEU A 48 -8.30 -3.85 -6.05
N PRO A 49 -8.57 -5.15 -6.30
CA PRO A 49 -9.77 -5.59 -6.98
C PRO A 49 -10.98 -5.53 -6.04
N GLY A 50 -12.06 -4.89 -6.49
CA GLY A 50 -13.34 -4.77 -5.77
C GLY A 50 -13.41 -3.62 -4.76
N ASN A 51 -14.58 -3.48 -4.11
CA ASN A 51 -14.89 -2.40 -3.16
C ASN A 51 -14.48 -2.75 -1.71
N LYS A 52 -13.34 -3.43 -1.52
CA LYS A 52 -12.89 -3.75 -0.15
C LYS A 52 -12.54 -2.46 0.57
N GLU A 53 -13.34 -2.10 1.56
CA GLU A 53 -13.08 -0.93 2.37
C GLU A 53 -11.97 -1.25 3.38
N LEU A 54 -10.87 -0.49 3.29
CA LEU A 54 -9.73 -0.59 4.18
C LEU A 54 -9.63 0.67 5.04
N GLU A 55 -9.26 0.47 6.30
CA GLU A 55 -9.06 1.56 7.25
C GLU A 55 -7.97 2.51 6.75
N PRO A 56 -8.18 3.83 6.80
CA PRO A 56 -7.14 4.79 6.46
C PRO A 56 -5.97 4.71 7.44
N LEU A 57 -4.76 4.90 6.92
CA LEU A 57 -3.55 5.03 7.74
C LEU A 57 -3.73 6.19 8.71
N LYS A 58 -3.59 5.91 10.01
CA LYS A 58 -3.72 6.90 11.06
C LYS A 58 -2.38 7.59 11.27
N CYS A 59 -2.23 8.81 10.75
CA CYS A 59 -0.98 9.57 10.89
C CYS A 59 -0.61 9.86 12.35
N SER A 60 -1.59 9.94 13.25
CA SER A 60 -1.32 10.04 14.70
C SER A 60 -0.60 8.80 15.25
N LYS A 61 -0.96 7.60 14.76
CA LYS A 61 -0.29 6.35 15.13
C LYS A 61 1.14 6.33 14.57
N VAL A 62 1.32 6.73 13.30
CA VAL A 62 2.65 6.83 12.67
C VAL A 62 3.54 7.81 13.44
N ALA A 63 3.00 8.98 13.79
CA ALA A 63 3.72 10.00 14.55
C ALA A 63 4.17 9.50 15.93
N LEU A 64 3.28 8.78 16.63
CA LEU A 64 3.58 8.17 17.92
C LEU A 64 4.69 7.11 17.80
N GLU A 65 4.56 6.18 16.85
CA GLU A 65 5.53 5.08 16.66
C GLU A 65 6.90 5.59 16.17
N ALA A 66 6.92 6.63 15.33
CA ALA A 66 8.16 7.23 14.83
C ALA A 66 8.73 8.33 15.73
N LEU A 67 8.10 8.63 16.87
CA LEU A 67 8.50 9.70 17.81
C LEU A 67 8.66 11.08 17.13
N VAL A 68 7.73 11.41 16.22
CA VAL A 68 7.70 12.69 15.50
C VAL A 68 6.38 13.42 15.73
N SER A 69 6.32 14.70 15.38
CA SER A 69 5.04 15.41 15.36
C SER A 69 4.13 14.85 14.26
N ARG A 70 2.81 14.97 14.46
CA ARG A 70 1.83 14.61 13.43
C ARG A 70 2.11 15.31 12.09
N GLN A 71 2.48 16.58 12.13
CA GLN A 71 2.82 17.37 10.92
C GLN A 71 4.03 16.80 10.19
N LYS A 72 5.06 16.35 10.92
CA LYS A 72 6.22 15.66 10.31
C LYS A 72 5.79 14.34 9.66
N ALA A 73 4.97 13.53 10.35
CA ALA A 73 4.46 12.29 9.78
C ALA A 73 3.63 12.53 8.50
N ASP A 74 2.71 13.50 8.52
CA ASP A 74 1.91 13.89 7.36
C ASP A 74 2.80 14.33 6.18
N GLY A 75 3.79 15.20 6.44
CA GLY A 75 4.74 15.66 5.43
C GLY A 75 5.59 14.53 4.84
N CYS A 76 6.07 13.60 5.67
CA CYS A 76 6.82 12.42 5.20
C CYS A 76 5.96 11.50 4.34
N ILE A 77 4.71 11.24 4.72
CA ILE A 77 3.77 10.44 3.92
C ILE A 77 3.54 11.12 2.58
N GLN A 78 3.19 12.41 2.57
CA GLN A 78 2.97 13.18 1.34
C GLN A 78 4.21 13.18 0.43
N GLY A 79 5.40 13.46 0.99
CA GLY A 79 6.65 13.45 0.24
C GLY A 79 6.95 12.09 -0.39
N THR A 80 6.66 11.00 0.34
CA THR A 80 6.80 9.63 -0.16
C THR A 80 5.83 9.34 -1.32
N VAL A 81 4.56 9.75 -1.18
CA VAL A 81 3.56 9.62 -2.27
C VAL A 81 4.00 10.39 -3.52
N SER A 82 4.47 11.63 -3.36
CA SER A 82 4.95 12.46 -4.46
C SER A 82 6.17 11.85 -5.16
N LEU A 83 7.12 11.31 -4.40
CA LEU A 83 8.30 10.65 -4.94
C LEU A 83 7.91 9.41 -5.76
N LEU A 84 7.07 8.54 -5.19
CA LEU A 84 6.58 7.33 -5.85
C LEU A 84 5.83 7.66 -7.15
N SER A 85 4.89 8.62 -7.09
CA SER A 85 4.17 9.10 -8.27
C SER A 85 5.11 9.56 -9.38
N ARG A 86 6.12 10.37 -9.02
CA ARG A 86 7.13 10.85 -9.97
C ARG A 86 7.93 9.72 -10.61
N CYS A 87 8.39 8.75 -9.81
CA CYS A 87 9.17 7.62 -10.33
C CYS A 87 8.33 6.70 -11.23
N LEU A 88 7.07 6.42 -10.84
CA LEU A 88 6.13 5.67 -11.68
C LEU A 88 5.90 6.37 -13.03
N GLY A 89 5.76 7.70 -13.03
CA GLY A 89 5.64 8.50 -14.26
C GLY A 89 6.85 8.44 -15.19
N LYS A 90 8.02 8.05 -14.69
CA LYS A 90 9.25 7.90 -15.46
C LYS A 90 9.63 6.45 -15.76
N GLY A 91 8.86 5.49 -15.26
CA GLY A 91 9.25 4.07 -15.30
C GLY A 91 10.53 3.77 -14.48
N GLU A 92 10.85 4.62 -13.50
CA GLU A 92 12.00 4.43 -12.62
C GLU A 92 11.69 3.39 -11.54
N ASN A 93 12.66 2.53 -11.23
CA ASN A 93 12.58 1.63 -10.10
C ASN A 93 12.73 2.43 -8.79
N VAL A 94 11.93 2.06 -7.77
CA VAL A 94 11.89 2.70 -6.45
C VAL A 94 12.40 1.77 -5.33
N ALA A 95 12.81 0.55 -5.69
CA ALA A 95 13.37 -0.48 -4.79
C ALA A 95 14.90 -0.54 -4.84
#